data_AF-A0A8T6ZME7-F1
#
_entry.id   AF-A0A8T6ZME7-F1
#
_cell.length_a   1.000
_cell.length_b   1.000
_cell.length_c   1.000
_cell.angle_alpha   90.00
_cell.angle_beta   90.00
_cell.angle_gamma   90.00
#
_symmetry.space_group_name_H-M   'P 1'
#
loop_
_entity.id
_entity.type
_entity.pdbx_description
1 polymer ?
#
loop_
_entity_poly.entity_id
_entity_poly.type
_entity_poly.pdbx_seq_one_letter_code
_entity_poly.pdbx_strand_id
1 'polypeptide(L)'
;VTITSSFGIETDQSMSPGDSVDVAGYSFAIRDVRQVEGINYEAVEAEVEVRRDGQLVTILSPQKRVYRVQQSPMTEAAIDPAFSRDLFIALGDPLGGGAWSVRIQYKPFIRFIWLGTLIMAFGGLLAASDRRYRTATEKSRAVSASQPATESV
;
A
#
# COMPACT_ATOMS: atom_id res chain seq x y z
N VAL A 1 -4.53 13.62 -5.09
CA VAL A 1 -3.83 13.26 -3.82
C VAL A 1 -4.62 13.66 -2.57
N THR A 2 -5.49 14.66 -2.63
CA THR A 2 -6.33 15.13 -1.50
C THR A 2 -7.43 14.15 -1.04
N ILE A 3 -8.10 13.42 -1.96
CA ILE A 3 -9.19 12.49 -1.57
C ILE A 3 -8.65 11.29 -0.78
N THR A 4 -7.55 10.66 -1.22
CA THR A 4 -6.95 9.52 -0.50
C THR A 4 -6.40 9.90 0.87
N SER A 5 -5.84 11.11 1.05
CA SER A 5 -5.40 11.53 2.39
C SER A 5 -6.56 11.92 3.30
N SER A 6 -7.66 12.44 2.75
CA SER A 6 -8.83 12.86 3.52
C SER A 6 -9.63 11.69 4.09
N PHE A 7 -9.57 10.51 3.46
CA PHE A 7 -10.23 9.29 3.93
C PHE A 7 -9.25 8.29 4.56
N GLY A 8 -7.97 8.64 4.64
CA GLY A 8 -6.95 7.85 5.32
C GLY A 8 -7.13 8.00 6.83
N ILE A 9 -7.54 6.93 7.50
CA ILE A 9 -7.62 6.92 8.98
C ILE A 9 -6.35 6.24 9.47
N GLU A 10 -5.52 6.97 10.21
CA GLU A 10 -4.38 6.42 10.94
C GLU A 10 -4.68 6.48 12.44
N THR A 11 -4.53 5.35 13.13
CA THR A 11 -4.77 5.24 14.56
C THR A 11 -3.64 4.44 15.18
N ASP A 12 -2.97 5.06 16.15
CA ASP A 12 -1.94 4.43 16.97
C ASP A 12 -2.58 4.09 18.31
N GLN A 13 -2.73 2.81 18.63
CA GLN A 13 -3.37 2.37 19.86
C GLN A 13 -2.51 1.35 20.60
N SER A 14 -2.46 1.52 21.93
CA SER A 14 -1.88 0.52 22.82
C SER A 14 -2.86 -0.62 22.99
N MET A 15 -2.43 -1.84 22.67
CA MET A 15 -3.26 -3.04 22.75
C MET A 15 -2.48 -4.18 23.41
N SER A 16 -3.14 -4.92 24.28
CA SER A 16 -2.64 -6.16 24.87
C SER A 16 -3.21 -7.38 24.14
N PRO A 17 -2.59 -8.56 24.22
CA PRO A 17 -3.21 -9.80 23.73
C PRO A 17 -4.59 -10.00 24.37
N GLY A 18 -5.62 -10.16 23.53
CA GLY A 18 -7.02 -10.24 23.93
C GLY A 18 -7.82 -8.93 23.74
N ASP A 19 -7.16 -7.79 23.55
CA ASP A 19 -7.84 -6.52 23.29
C ASP A 19 -8.36 -6.45 21.84
N SER A 20 -9.49 -5.77 21.66
CA SER A 20 -10.09 -5.47 20.36
C SER A 20 -10.26 -3.97 20.16
N VAL A 21 -9.94 -3.48 18.96
CA VAL A 21 -10.19 -2.08 18.55
C VAL A 21 -11.05 -2.04 17.30
N ASP A 22 -12.04 -1.15 17.28
CA ASP A 22 -12.85 -0.91 16.10
C ASP A 22 -12.36 0.34 15.34
N VAL A 23 -11.90 0.16 14.11
CA VAL A 23 -11.47 1.25 13.22
C VAL A 23 -12.19 1.12 11.88
N ALA A 24 -12.86 2.18 11.45
CA ALA A 24 -13.57 2.24 10.15
C ALA A 24 -14.58 1.08 9.91
N GLY A 25 -15.19 0.54 10.97
CA GLY A 25 -16.11 -0.60 10.91
C GLY A 25 -15.44 -1.98 10.88
N TYR A 26 -14.12 -2.05 11.06
CA TYR A 26 -13.36 -3.29 11.25
C TYR A 26 -12.97 -3.42 12.71
N SER A 27 -13.22 -4.60 13.26
CA SER A 27 -12.74 -4.98 14.59
C SER A 27 -11.42 -5.74 14.44
N PHE A 28 -10.36 -5.19 15.02
CA PHE A 28 -9.04 -5.80 15.05
C PHE A 28 -8.81 -6.35 16.45
N ALA A 29 -8.63 -7.67 16.56
CA ALA A 29 -8.39 -8.32 17.85
C ALA A 29 -7.01 -8.97 17.84
N ILE A 30 -6.16 -8.64 18.81
CA ILE A 30 -4.87 -9.33 18.98
C ILE A 30 -5.14 -10.67 19.66
N ARG A 31 -4.89 -11.77 18.96
CA ARG A 31 -5.05 -13.13 19.49
C ARG A 31 -3.89 -13.50 20.39
N ASP A 32 -2.68 -13.34 19.87
CA ASP A 32 -1.46 -13.77 20.52
C ASP A 32 -0.27 -12.96 20.01
N VAL A 33 0.78 -12.88 20.81
CA VAL A 33 2.06 -12.29 20.43
C VAL A 33 3.15 -13.29 20.77
N ARG A 34 3.74 -13.87 19.73
CA ARG A 34 4.79 -14.89 19.86
C ARG A 34 6.14 -14.35 19.43
N GLN A 35 7.17 -14.79 20.14
CA GLN A 35 8.55 -14.55 19.72
C GLN A 35 9.00 -15.69 18.82
N VAL A 36 9.46 -15.36 17.63
CA VAL A 36 9.90 -16.29 16.58
C VAL A 36 11.39 -16.12 16.38
N GLU A 37 12.16 -17.14 16.69
CA GLU A 37 13.61 -17.13 16.48
C GLU A 37 13.95 -17.73 15.10
N GLY A 38 14.55 -16.91 14.25
CA GLY A 38 15.11 -17.32 12.96
C GLY A 38 16.62 -17.48 13.03
N ILE A 39 17.19 -18.14 12.03
CA ILE A 39 18.64 -18.46 11.97
C ILE A 39 19.52 -17.21 12.14
N ASN A 40 19.07 -16.07 11.60
CA ASN A 40 19.82 -14.80 11.60
C ASN A 40 19.05 -13.62 12.19
N TYR A 41 17.85 -13.84 12.74
CA TYR A 41 16.98 -12.78 13.23
C TYR A 41 16.11 -13.27 14.39
N GLU A 42 15.83 -12.41 15.33
CA GLU A 42 14.79 -12.62 16.35
C GLU A 42 13.59 -11.77 15.93
N ALA A 43 12.43 -12.38 15.78
CA ALA A 43 11.20 -11.71 15.40
C ALA A 43 10.18 -11.78 16.53
N VAL A 44 9.33 -10.76 16.61
CA VAL A 44 8.09 -10.78 17.38
C VAL A 44 6.95 -10.73 16.37
N GLU A 45 6.12 -11.75 16.36
CA GLU A 45 4.94 -11.85 15.50
C GLU A 45 3.69 -11.68 16.35
N ALA A 46 2.85 -10.71 16.01
CA ALA A 46 1.53 -10.59 16.60
C ALA A 46 0.49 -11.14 15.63
N GLU A 47 -0.42 -11.99 16.12
CA GLU A 47 -1.53 -12.52 15.33
C GLU A 47 -2.76 -11.64 15.56
N VAL A 48 -3.15 -10.89 14.53
CA VAL A 48 -4.26 -9.94 14.58
C VAL A 48 -5.39 -10.42 13.70
N GLU A 49 -6.53 -10.73 14.32
CA GLU A 49 -7.73 -11.13 13.60
C GLU A 49 -8.56 -9.90 13.22
N VAL A 50 -8.89 -9.77 11.93
CA VAL A 50 -9.70 -8.67 11.42
C VAL A 50 -11.10 -9.18 11.11
N ARG A 51 -12.08 -8.66 11.83
CA ARG A 51 -13.50 -8.97 11.64
C ARG A 51 -14.27 -7.74 11.16
N ARG A 52 -15.34 -7.97 10.41
CA ARG A 52 -16.30 -6.94 10.02
C ARG A 52 -17.70 -7.50 10.24
N ASP A 53 -18.53 -6.79 11.00
CA ASP A 53 -19.90 -7.21 11.29
C ASP A 53 -19.99 -8.66 11.82
N GLY A 54 -19.00 -9.06 12.62
CA GLY A 54 -18.88 -10.42 13.18
C GLY A 54 -18.33 -11.49 12.23
N GLN A 55 -18.10 -11.19 10.95
CA GLN A 55 -17.48 -12.10 10.00
C GLN A 55 -15.97 -11.93 9.96
N LEU A 56 -15.23 -13.04 9.96
CA LEU A 56 -13.79 -13.04 9.75
C LEU A 56 -13.48 -12.60 8.32
N VAL A 57 -12.76 -11.48 8.20
CA VAL A 57 -12.29 -10.97 6.91
C VAL A 57 -10.95 -11.57 6.58
N THR A 58 -9.99 -11.45 7.49
CA THR A 58 -8.60 -11.88 7.29
C THR A 58 -7.88 -12.01 8.64
N ILE A 59 -6.74 -12.70 8.64
CA ILE A 59 -5.83 -12.77 9.78
C ILE A 59 -4.52 -12.15 9.31
N LEU A 60 -4.09 -11.11 10.03
CA LEU A 60 -2.87 -10.36 9.75
C LEU A 60 -1.81 -10.72 10.79
N SER A 61 -0.61 -11.05 10.33
CA SER A 61 0.52 -11.38 11.19
C SER A 61 1.64 -10.35 11.06
N PRO A 62 1.51 -9.12 11.61
CA PRO A 62 2.62 -8.17 11.62
C PRO A 62 3.81 -8.75 12.40
N GLN A 63 5.00 -8.60 11.82
CA GLN A 63 6.23 -9.08 12.42
C GLN A 63 7.19 -7.91 12.67
N LYS A 64 7.91 -7.95 13.78
CA LYS A 64 9.01 -7.04 14.07
C LYS A 64 10.28 -7.84 14.22
N ARG A 65 11.24 -7.64 13.31
CA ARG A 65 12.46 -8.43 13.17
C ARG A 65 13.66 -7.62 13.67
N VAL A 66 14.47 -8.23 14.51
CA VAL A 66 15.75 -7.71 15.00
C VAL A 66 16.85 -8.63 14.49
N TYR A 67 17.78 -8.09 13.72
CA TYR A 67 18.90 -8.87 13.19
C TYR A 67 20.05 -8.84 14.19
N ARG A 68 20.69 -9.98 14.47
CA ARG A 68 21.78 -10.06 15.47
C ARG A 68 22.97 -9.15 15.13
N VAL A 69 23.18 -8.89 13.84
CA VAL A 69 24.30 -8.08 13.33
C VAL A 69 23.93 -6.61 13.17
N GLN A 70 22.68 -6.32 12.81
CA GLN A 70 22.12 -4.97 12.82
C GLN A 70 21.15 -4.83 13.98
N GLN A 71 21.58 -4.21 15.07
CA GLN A 71 20.74 -3.87 16.24
C GLN A 71 19.59 -2.87 15.94
N SER A 72 19.28 -2.63 14.66
CA SER A 72 18.16 -1.80 14.23
C SER A 72 16.93 -2.69 14.02
N PRO A 73 15.85 -2.51 14.80
CA PRO A 73 14.61 -3.25 14.60
C PRO A 73 13.95 -2.84 13.29
N MET A 74 13.49 -3.81 12.51
CA MET A 74 12.67 -3.61 11.31
C MET A 74 11.25 -4.12 11.55
N THR A 75 10.24 -3.31 11.22
CA THR A 75 8.84 -3.72 11.29
C THR A 75 8.35 -4.14 9.91
N GLU A 76 7.96 -5.40 9.78
CA GLU A 76 7.24 -5.96 8.64
C GLU A 76 5.73 -5.82 8.92
N ALA A 77 5.15 -4.81 8.28
CA ALA A 77 3.72 -4.55 8.39
C ALA A 77 2.92 -5.61 7.64
N ALA A 78 1.82 -6.06 8.24
CA ALA A 78 0.88 -6.94 7.60
C ALA A 78 -0.10 -6.11 6.77
N ILE A 79 -0.20 -6.46 5.48
CA ILE A 79 -1.02 -5.76 4.50
C ILE A 79 -2.06 -6.73 3.97
N ASP A 80 -3.33 -6.38 4.11
CA ASP A 80 -4.43 -7.09 3.46
C ASP A 80 -4.97 -6.24 2.30
N PRO A 81 -4.63 -6.58 1.04
CA PRO A 81 -5.00 -5.77 -0.10
C PRO A 81 -6.39 -6.18 -0.64
N ALA A 82 -7.47 -5.60 -0.13
CA ALA A 82 -8.84 -5.88 -0.57
C ALA A 82 -9.30 -4.96 -1.73
N PHE A 83 -10.17 -5.44 -2.61
CA PHE A 83 -10.55 -4.73 -3.87
C PHE A 83 -11.06 -3.30 -3.60
N SER A 84 -11.71 -3.09 -2.46
CA SER A 84 -12.27 -1.80 -2.05
C SER A 84 -11.34 -0.94 -1.18
N ARG A 85 -10.33 -1.51 -0.53
CA ARG A 85 -9.56 -0.86 0.54
C ARG A 85 -8.27 -1.63 0.87
N ASP A 86 -7.23 -0.92 1.27
CA ASP A 86 -6.02 -1.54 1.78
C ASP A 86 -5.93 -1.30 3.29
N LEU A 87 -5.80 -2.39 4.04
CA LEU A 87 -5.63 -2.40 5.49
C LEU A 87 -4.15 -2.60 5.78
N PHE A 88 -3.57 -1.67 6.54
CA PHE A 88 -2.18 -1.72 6.93
C PHE A 88 -2.09 -1.78 8.45
N ILE A 89 -1.42 -2.81 8.95
CA ILE A 89 -1.15 -2.98 10.38
C ILE A 89 0.34 -3.12 10.60
N ALA A 90 0.88 -2.31 11.50
CA ALA A 90 2.27 -2.39 11.90
C ALA A 90 2.38 -2.52 13.43
N LEU A 91 3.22 -3.45 13.86
CA LEU A 91 3.57 -3.63 15.26
C LEU A 91 4.68 -2.63 15.63
N GLY A 92 4.38 -1.78 16.60
CA GLY A 92 5.27 -0.76 17.13
C GLY A 92 6.18 -1.27 18.25
N ASP A 93 6.51 -0.39 19.18
CA ASP A 93 7.31 -0.74 20.36
C ASP A 93 6.45 -1.31 21.49
N PRO A 94 7.01 -2.23 22.30
CA PRO A 94 6.35 -2.68 23.52
C PRO A 94 6.26 -1.51 24.51
N LEU A 95 5.07 -1.29 25.07
CA LEU A 95 4.78 -0.22 26.02
C LEU A 95 5.02 -0.65 27.48
N GLY A 96 5.38 -1.92 27.70
CA GLY A 96 5.55 -2.54 29.01
C GLY A 96 4.28 -3.23 29.50
N GLY A 97 4.42 -4.19 30.42
CA GLY A 97 3.27 -4.92 31.01
C GLY A 97 2.51 -5.83 30.04
N GLY A 98 3.08 -6.19 28.89
CA GLY A 98 2.44 -7.01 27.86
C GLY A 98 1.65 -6.21 26.81
N ALA A 99 1.58 -4.88 26.94
CA ALA A 99 0.97 -4.01 25.95
C ALA A 99 1.92 -3.66 24.81
N TRP A 100 1.39 -3.61 23.59
CA TRP A 100 2.11 -3.28 22.37
C TRP A 100 1.46 -2.09 21.68
N SER A 101 2.27 -1.18 21.14
CA SER A 101 1.76 -0.13 20.26
C SER A 101 1.42 -0.75 18.90
N VAL A 102 0.18 -0.61 18.43
CA VAL A 102 -0.24 -1.04 17.10
C VAL A 102 -0.66 0.17 16.30
N ARG A 103 -0.04 0.31 15.11
CA ARG A 103 -0.40 1.33 14.14
C ARG A 103 -1.30 0.73 13.08
N ILE A 104 -2.55 1.16 13.06
CA ILE A 104 -3.58 0.75 12.10
C ILE A 104 -3.74 1.90 11.11
N GLN A 105 -3.60 1.62 9.83
CA GLN A 105 -3.88 2.57 8.77
C GLN A 105 -4.90 2.00 7.79
N TYR A 106 -5.95 2.76 7.55
CA TYR A 106 -6.97 2.46 6.58
C TYR A 106 -6.78 3.36 5.35
N LYS A 107 -6.38 2.80 4.21
CA LYS A 107 -6.16 3.57 2.97
C LYS A 107 -7.06 3.06 1.85
N PRO A 108 -8.21 3.72 1.61
CA PRO A 108 -9.09 3.33 0.51
C PRO A 108 -8.57 3.86 -0.84
N PHE A 109 -8.83 3.10 -1.92
CA PHE A 109 -8.66 3.51 -3.33
C PHE A 109 -7.24 3.59 -3.92
N ILE A 110 -6.20 2.97 -3.34
CA ILE A 110 -4.86 2.96 -3.97
C ILE A 110 -4.87 2.30 -5.36
N ARG A 111 -5.70 1.27 -5.55
CA ARG A 111 -5.88 0.59 -6.85
C ARG A 111 -6.41 1.49 -7.98
N PHE A 112 -7.08 2.61 -7.67
CA PHE A 112 -7.59 3.52 -8.70
C PHE A 112 -6.49 4.33 -9.39
N ILE A 113 -5.34 4.52 -8.74
CA ILE A 113 -4.18 5.17 -9.36
C ILE A 113 -3.69 4.34 -10.55
N TRP A 114 -3.60 3.03 -10.36
CA TRP A 114 -3.25 2.08 -11.41
C TRP A 114 -4.29 2.03 -12.52
N LEU A 115 -5.58 2.07 -12.18
CA LEU A 115 -6.65 2.14 -13.18
C LEU A 115 -6.54 3.41 -14.04
N GLY A 116 -6.18 4.55 -13.45
CA GLY A 116 -5.92 5.78 -14.19
C GLY A 116 -4.78 5.63 -15.22
N THR A 117 -3.67 5.02 -14.82
CA THR A 117 -2.56 4.73 -15.76
C THR A 117 -2.97 3.76 -16.87
N LEU A 118 -3.81 2.78 -16.56
CA LEU A 118 -4.31 1.81 -17.54
C LEU A 118 -5.27 2.47 -18.54
N ILE A 119 -6.11 3.39 -18.09
CA ILE A 119 -6.97 4.21 -18.97
C ILE A 119 -6.13 5.12 -19.87
N MET A 120 -5.08 5.75 -19.34
CA MET A 120 -4.17 6.57 -20.16
C MET A 120 -3.43 5.73 -21.20
N ALA A 121 -2.93 4.56 -20.83
CA ALA A 121 -2.29 3.63 -21.75
C ALA A 121 -3.26 3.17 -22.83
N PHE A 122 -4.50 2.84 -22.47
CA PHE A 122 -5.54 2.45 -23.41
C PHE A 122 -5.96 3.61 -24.33
N GLY A 123 -6.10 4.82 -23.80
CA GLY A 123 -6.36 6.03 -24.59
C GLY A 123 -5.23 6.34 -25.57
N GLY A 124 -3.98 6.19 -25.16
CA GLY A 124 -2.82 6.31 -26.03
C GLY A 124 -2.78 5.23 -27.11
N LEU A 125 -3.14 3.99 -26.77
CA LEU A 125 -3.19 2.88 -27.71
C LEU A 125 -4.31 3.05 -28.75
N LEU A 126 -5.48 3.54 -28.33
CA LEU A 126 -6.57 3.92 -29.23
C LEU A 126 -6.17 5.10 -30.14
N ALA A 127 -5.54 6.14 -29.60
CA ALA A 127 -5.07 7.28 -30.40
C ALA A 127 -3.99 6.88 -31.42
N ALA A 128 -3.08 5.97 -31.06
CA ALA A 128 -2.06 5.44 -31.95
C ALA A 128 -2.62 4.47 -33.01
N SER A 129 -3.71 3.75 -32.68
CA SER A 129 -4.40 2.84 -33.60
C SER A 129 -5.36 3.57 -34.56
N ASP A 130 -5.80 4.79 -34.21
CA ASP A 130 -6.65 5.59 -35.08
C ASP A 130 -5.89 6.01 -36.36
N ARG A 131 -6.41 5.51 -37.49
CA ARG A 131 -5.90 5.74 -38.85
C ARG A 131 -5.68 7.22 -39.17
N ARG A 132 -6.41 8.12 -38.50
CA ARG A 132 -6.31 9.57 -38.68
C ARG A 132 -5.04 10.19 -38.08
N TYR A 133 -4.51 9.64 -36.99
CA TYR A 133 -3.24 10.11 -36.40
C TYR A 133 -2.04 9.70 -37.25
N ARG A 134 -2.09 8.53 -37.89
CA ARG A 134 -1.04 8.10 -38.82
C ARG A 134 -0.86 9.09 -39.98
N THR A 135 -1.96 9.66 -40.49
CA THR A 135 -1.93 10.68 -41.56
C THR A 135 -1.43 12.04 -41.06
N ALA A 136 -1.71 12.40 -39.79
CA ALA A 136 -1.24 13.64 -39.19
C ALA A 136 0.26 13.59 -38.85
N THR A 137 0.76 12.45 -38.36
CA THR A 137 2.19 12.21 -38.15
C THR A 137 2.95 12.17 -39.47
N GLU A 138 2.39 11.57 -40.53
CA GLU A 138 2.93 11.65 -41.89
C GLU A 138 2.96 13.10 -42.41
N LYS A 139 1.90 13.91 -42.17
CA LYS A 139 1.87 15.33 -42.53
C LYS A 139 2.89 16.17 -41.75
N SER A 140 3.01 15.99 -40.43
CA SER A 140 4.00 16.71 -39.62
C SER A 140 5.43 16.30 -39.96
N ARG A 141 5.68 15.02 -40.28
CA ARG A 141 6.99 14.55 -40.73
C ARG A 141 7.33 15.04 -42.14
N ALA A 142 6.34 15.11 -43.04
CA ALA A 142 6.51 15.67 -44.37
C ALA A 142 6.77 17.19 -44.34
N VAL A 143 6.08 17.93 -43.48
CA VAL A 143 6.29 19.39 -43.29
C VAL A 143 7.65 19.69 -42.64
N SER A 144 8.09 18.85 -41.70
CA SER A 144 9.42 19.01 -41.08
C SER A 144 10.57 18.57 -42.01
N ALA A 145 10.32 17.67 -42.96
CA ALA A 145 11.30 17.26 -43.97
C ALA A 145 11.38 18.24 -45.17
N SER A 146 10.37 19.11 -45.35
CA SER A 146 10.34 20.11 -46.42
C SER A 146 10.84 21.50 -46.00
N GLN A 147 11.32 21.69 -44.77
CA GLN A 147 12.00 22.94 -44.39
C GLN A 147 13.45 22.89 -44.91
N PRO A 148 13.82 23.72 -45.90
CA PRO A 148 15.21 23.82 -46.33
C PRO A 148 16.03 24.45 -45.20
N ALA A 149 17.23 23.92 -44.97
CA ALA A 149 18.21 24.50 -44.06
C ALA A 149 18.55 25.91 -44.55
N THR A 150 17.97 26.93 -43.92
CA THR A 150 18.35 28.32 -44.20
C THR A 150 19.74 28.57 -43.60
N GLU A 151 20.67 28.82 -44.52
CA GLU A 151 22.06 29.24 -44.37
C GLU A 151 22.35 30.12 -43.14
N SER A 152 23.41 29.74 -42.45
CA SER A 152 24.23 30.57 -41.57
C SER A 152 25.07 31.57 -42.38
N VAL A 153 24.95 32.86 -42.09
CA VAL A 153 25.98 33.89 -42.33
C VAL A 153 26.09 34.79 -41.12
#